data_AF-A0AAV8ZVW2-F1
#
_entry.id   AF-A0AAV8ZVW2-F1
#
_cell.length_a   1.000
_cell.length_b   1.000
_cell.length_c   1.000
_cell.angle_alpha   90.00
_cell.angle_beta   90.00
_cell.angle_gamma   90.00
#
_symmetry.space_group_name_H-M   'P 1'
#
loop_
_entity.id
_entity.type
_entity.pdbx_description
1 polymer ?
#
loop_
_entity_poly.entity_id
_entity_poly.type
_entity_poly.pdbx_seq_one_letter_code
_entity_poly.pdbx_strand_id
1 'polypeptide(L)'
;MGKLLPIFAVTIILSNGFFIFRDQDEPYKGNVVIPCYIFLFSLFLLLCEMRIYPKSLRKLGRLGQTIIEYFIATFIMENLLTDFWIPLETQLLIGLAKLSVQLEETLQSFDIVCGAVCDVLGSEMAGLAARTILSLFFLLAVLQATRAIDFGQLRCGVGFFFTDILFRLKWYFKRTVMRSIGFGNKRRVRITGVDGCRQRTSRPRLPCPDPCKDSEDCHSYPDNNEMCDDDLQHTFSDFEMTLNEDCLW
;
A
#
# COMPACT_ATOMS: atom_id res chain seq x y z
N MET A 1 -11.24 -1.70 6.58
CA MET A 1 -9.93 -2.34 6.38
C MET A 1 -10.17 -3.84 6.32
N GLY A 2 -9.56 -4.53 5.36
CA GLY A 2 -9.62 -6.00 5.29
C GLY A 2 -9.06 -6.62 6.57
N LYS A 3 -9.42 -7.86 6.87
CA LYS A 3 -8.79 -8.53 8.02
C LYS A 3 -7.37 -8.86 7.61
N LEU A 4 -6.40 -8.44 8.42
CA LEU A 4 -4.98 -8.68 8.13
C LEU A 4 -4.60 -10.14 8.29
N LEU A 5 -5.29 -10.84 9.19
CA LEU A 5 -4.99 -12.23 9.54
C LEU A 5 -5.04 -13.20 8.34
N PRO A 6 -6.10 -13.22 7.50
CA PRO A 6 -6.11 -14.08 6.32
C PRO A 6 -4.98 -13.73 5.34
N ILE A 7 -4.77 -12.45 5.03
CA ILE A 7 -3.73 -12.01 4.09
C ILE A 7 -2.34 -12.40 4.62
N PHE A 8 -2.08 -12.19 5.90
CA PHE A 8 -0.82 -12.58 6.56
C PHE A 8 -0.59 -14.10 6.53
N ALA A 9 -1.64 -14.89 6.79
CA ALA A 9 -1.55 -16.35 6.71
C ALA A 9 -1.20 -16.81 5.28
N VAL A 10 -1.83 -16.22 4.26
CA VAL A 10 -1.51 -16.49 2.86
C VAL A 10 -0.05 -16.13 2.55
N THR A 11 0.43 -14.97 3.00
CA THR A 11 1.84 -14.58 2.80
C THR A 11 2.80 -15.59 3.41
N ILE A 12 2.53 -16.09 4.62
CA ILE A 12 3.36 -17.14 5.25
C ILE A 12 3.31 -18.43 4.44
N ILE A 13 2.13 -18.88 4.01
CA ILE A 13 1.96 -20.13 3.27
C ILE A 13 2.73 -20.07 1.94
N LEU A 14 2.59 -18.98 1.19
CA LEU A 14 3.31 -18.77 -0.07
C LEU A 14 4.82 -18.59 0.14
N SER A 15 5.22 -17.95 1.23
CA SER A 15 6.65 -17.83 1.61
C SER A 15 7.32 -19.18 1.86
N ASN A 16 6.54 -20.19 2.26
CA ASN A 16 7.01 -21.56 2.43
C ASN A 16 6.89 -22.40 1.13
N GLY A 17 6.48 -21.80 0.01
CA GLY A 17 6.36 -22.48 -1.27
C GLY A 17 5.10 -23.35 -1.43
N PHE A 18 4.08 -23.15 -0.59
CA PHE A 18 2.80 -23.86 -0.74
C PHE A 18 1.84 -23.07 -1.64
N PHE A 19 1.47 -23.67 -2.76
CA PHE A 19 0.48 -23.15 -3.70
C PHE A 19 -0.80 -23.99 -3.64
N ILE A 20 -1.96 -23.32 -3.69
CA ILE A 20 -3.28 -23.96 -3.59
C ILE A 20 -3.95 -24.06 -4.95
N PHE A 21 -3.85 -23.02 -5.79
CA PHE A 21 -4.59 -22.93 -7.06
C PHE A 21 -3.72 -23.17 -8.28
N ARG A 22 -2.41 -22.92 -8.19
CA ARG A 22 -1.46 -23.10 -9.30
C ARG A 22 -0.40 -24.12 -8.95
N ASP A 23 -0.17 -25.07 -9.85
CA ASP A 23 1.00 -25.92 -9.79
C ASP A 23 2.22 -25.14 -10.31
N GLN A 24 3.36 -25.29 -9.65
CA GLN A 24 4.62 -24.81 -10.20
C GLN A 24 5.15 -25.84 -11.19
N ASP A 25 5.09 -25.52 -12.48
CA ASP A 25 5.55 -26.41 -13.55
C ASP A 25 7.05 -26.75 -13.44
N GLU A 26 7.83 -25.89 -12.79
CA GLU A 26 9.18 -26.24 -12.33
C GLU A 26 9.40 -25.71 -10.91
N PRO A 27 10.03 -26.49 -10.00
CA PRO A 27 10.45 -25.96 -8.72
C PRO A 27 11.36 -24.79 -9.04
N TYR A 28 10.99 -23.61 -8.58
CA TYR A 28 11.78 -22.39 -8.75
C TYR A 28 13.16 -22.64 -8.13
N LYS A 29 14.11 -23.13 -8.95
CA LYS A 29 15.47 -23.55 -8.55
C LYS A 29 16.38 -22.37 -8.25
N GLY A 30 15.85 -21.15 -8.32
CA GLY A 30 16.58 -19.95 -7.94
C GLY A 30 16.72 -19.89 -6.43
N ASN A 31 17.94 -20.11 -5.92
CA ASN A 31 18.38 -19.86 -4.54
C ASN A 31 18.22 -18.40 -4.06
N VAL A 32 17.48 -17.58 -4.79
CA VAL A 32 17.39 -16.14 -4.61
C VAL A 32 16.05 -15.81 -3.96
N VAL A 33 15.97 -16.14 -2.66
CA VAL A 33 14.73 -16.03 -1.89
C VAL A 33 14.40 -14.58 -1.52
N ILE A 34 15.42 -13.72 -1.43
CA ILE A 34 15.29 -12.34 -0.93
C ILE A 34 14.40 -11.45 -1.81
N PRO A 35 14.62 -11.32 -3.14
CA PRO A 35 13.79 -10.49 -4.00
C PRO A 35 12.32 -10.95 -4.03
N CYS A 36 12.10 -12.27 -4.04
CA CYS A 36 10.76 -12.84 -3.95
C CYS A 36 10.05 -12.44 -2.64
N TYR A 37 10.74 -12.47 -1.50
CA TYR A 37 10.16 -11.99 -0.24
C TYR A 37 9.83 -10.50 -0.25
N ILE A 38 10.69 -9.66 -0.85
CA ILE A 38 10.41 -8.22 -1.00
C ILE A 38 9.15 -8.01 -1.85
N PHE A 39 9.02 -8.76 -2.95
CA PHE A 39 7.84 -8.71 -3.81
C PHE A 39 6.57 -9.20 -3.08
N LEU A 40 6.62 -10.35 -2.41
CA LEU A 40 5.50 -10.89 -1.62
C LEU A 40 5.08 -9.93 -0.50
N PHE A 41 6.04 -9.29 0.16
CA PHE A 41 5.76 -8.26 1.16
C PHE A 41 5.08 -7.03 0.54
N SER A 42 5.48 -6.64 -0.67
CA SER A 42 4.82 -5.57 -1.42
C SER A 42 3.37 -5.93 -1.75
N LEU A 43 3.12 -7.16 -2.23
CA LEU A 43 1.76 -7.65 -2.46
C LEU A 43 0.93 -7.71 -1.18
N PHE A 44 1.54 -8.11 -0.06
CA PHE A 44 0.89 -8.08 1.25
C PHE A 44 0.43 -6.66 1.60
N LEU A 45 1.29 -5.65 1.46
CA LEU A 45 0.93 -4.26 1.72
C LEU A 45 -0.19 -3.78 0.78
N LEU A 46 -0.07 -4.09 -0.51
CA LEU A 46 -1.07 -3.74 -1.52
C LEU A 46 -2.44 -4.35 -1.17
N LEU A 47 -2.47 -5.63 -0.82
CA LEU A 47 -3.70 -6.35 -0.48
C LEU A 47 -4.29 -5.93 0.86
N CYS A 48 -3.47 -5.46 1.81
CA CYS A 48 -3.97 -4.87 3.05
C CYS A 48 -4.75 -3.57 2.79
N GLU A 49 -4.31 -2.77 1.82
CA GLU A 49 -4.95 -1.50 1.47
C GLU A 49 -6.14 -1.70 0.53
N MET A 50 -6.01 -2.61 -0.45
CA MET A 50 -7.12 -2.98 -1.31
C MET A 50 -8.25 -3.59 -0.48
N ARG A 51 -9.45 -3.00 -0.57
CA ARG A 51 -10.66 -3.57 0.05
C ARG A 51 -11.16 -4.74 -0.81
N ILE A 52 -10.45 -5.86 -0.77
CA ILE A 52 -10.68 -7.06 -1.60
C ILE A 52 -12.10 -7.62 -1.41
N TYR A 53 -12.70 -7.41 -0.23
CA TYR A 53 -14.00 -7.98 0.08
C TYR A 53 -15.17 -7.14 -0.48
N PRO A 54 -15.95 -7.66 -1.44
CA PRO A 54 -17.05 -6.93 -2.03
C PRO A 54 -18.15 -6.65 -1.00
N LYS A 55 -18.77 -5.46 -1.07
CA LYS A 55 -19.81 -5.04 -0.12
C LYS A 55 -21.01 -6.00 -0.10
N SER A 56 -21.29 -6.67 -1.21
CA SER A 56 -22.41 -7.61 -1.39
C SER A 56 -22.33 -8.85 -0.48
N LEU A 57 -21.12 -9.34 -0.17
CA LEU A 57 -20.94 -10.58 0.59
C LEU A 57 -20.97 -10.39 2.12
N ARG A 58 -21.04 -9.15 2.62
CA ARG A 58 -21.00 -8.81 4.06
C ARG A 58 -22.06 -9.48 4.93
N LYS A 59 -23.09 -10.06 4.33
CA LYS A 59 -24.15 -10.80 5.05
C LYS A 59 -23.71 -12.20 5.53
N LEU A 60 -22.60 -12.75 5.03
CA LEU A 60 -22.20 -14.16 5.26
C LEU A 60 -21.55 -14.44 6.64
N GLY A 61 -21.76 -13.57 7.63
CA GLY A 61 -21.16 -13.71 8.96
C GLY A 61 -19.64 -13.52 8.97
N ARG A 62 -19.06 -13.43 10.18
CA ARG A 62 -17.64 -13.08 10.33
C ARG A 62 -16.69 -14.17 9.84
N LEU A 63 -17.03 -15.44 10.04
CA LEU A 63 -16.17 -16.58 9.64
C LEU A 63 -16.16 -16.75 8.12
N GLY A 64 -17.33 -16.75 7.48
CA GLY A 64 -17.45 -16.83 6.02
C GLY A 64 -16.69 -15.70 5.32
N GLN A 65 -16.77 -14.48 5.86
CA GLN A 65 -15.95 -13.38 5.36
C GLN A 65 -14.44 -13.66 5.43
N THR A 66 -13.93 -14.19 6.55
CA THR A 66 -12.48 -14.48 6.69
C THR A 66 -12.03 -15.55 5.70
N ILE A 67 -12.82 -16.61 5.50
CA ILE A 67 -12.50 -17.71 4.59
C ILE A 67 -12.48 -17.21 3.13
N ILE A 68 -13.47 -16.41 2.75
CA ILE A 68 -13.52 -15.82 1.40
C ILE A 68 -12.36 -14.84 1.18
N GLU A 69 -12.07 -13.96 2.16
CA GLU A 69 -10.91 -13.07 2.09
C GLU A 69 -9.60 -13.85 1.94
N TYR A 70 -9.45 -14.96 2.65
CA TYR A 70 -8.30 -15.86 2.52
C TYR A 70 -8.17 -16.40 1.09
N PHE A 71 -9.22 -17.03 0.54
CA PHE A 71 -9.15 -17.61 -0.80
C PHE A 71 -8.92 -16.56 -1.89
N ILE A 72 -9.56 -15.39 -1.80
CA ILE A 72 -9.33 -14.32 -2.78
C ILE A 72 -7.89 -13.79 -2.66
N ALA A 73 -7.39 -13.59 -1.44
CA ALA A 73 -6.00 -13.15 -1.23
C ALA A 73 -5.00 -14.17 -1.77
N THR A 74 -5.20 -15.46 -1.50
CA THR A 74 -4.39 -16.55 -2.07
C THR A 74 -4.43 -16.52 -3.58
N PHE A 75 -5.62 -16.47 -4.18
CA PHE A 75 -5.78 -16.44 -5.63
C PHE A 75 -5.05 -15.24 -6.26
N ILE A 76 -5.21 -14.04 -5.70
CA ILE A 76 -4.55 -12.84 -6.24
C ILE A 76 -3.03 -12.92 -6.07
N MET A 77 -2.53 -13.30 -4.89
CA MET A 77 -1.08 -13.41 -4.65
C MET A 77 -0.44 -14.48 -5.54
N GLU A 78 -1.07 -15.65 -5.68
CA GLU A 78 -0.57 -16.72 -6.54
C GLU A 78 -0.51 -16.27 -8.00
N ASN A 79 -1.60 -15.70 -8.55
CA ASN A 79 -1.58 -15.24 -9.94
C ASN A 79 -0.60 -14.09 -10.16
N LEU A 80 -0.48 -13.12 -9.23
CA LEU A 80 0.52 -12.06 -9.37
C LEU A 80 1.95 -12.58 -9.28
N LEU A 81 2.20 -13.62 -8.49
CA LEU A 81 3.52 -14.23 -8.43
C LEU A 81 3.82 -15.04 -9.71
N THR A 82 2.90 -15.89 -10.15
CA THR A 82 3.12 -16.80 -11.29
C THR A 82 2.96 -16.14 -12.64
N ASP A 83 1.92 -15.34 -12.85
CA ASP A 83 1.60 -14.76 -14.16
C ASP A 83 2.29 -13.40 -14.37
N PHE A 84 2.68 -12.70 -13.30
CA PHE A 84 3.31 -11.37 -13.40
C PHE A 84 4.77 -11.36 -12.97
N TRP A 85 5.08 -11.77 -11.74
CA TRP A 85 6.45 -11.65 -11.20
C TRP A 85 7.46 -12.55 -11.92
N ILE A 86 7.18 -13.85 -12.03
CA ILE A 86 8.11 -14.81 -12.65
C ILE A 86 8.43 -14.43 -14.10
N PRO A 87 7.44 -14.15 -14.98
CA PRO A 87 7.73 -13.76 -16.36
C PRO A 87 8.50 -12.43 -16.44
N LEU A 88 8.16 -11.45 -15.60
CA LEU A 88 8.85 -10.16 -15.57
C LEU A 88 10.32 -10.32 -15.20
N GLU A 89 10.61 -11.13 -14.18
CA GLU A 89 11.96 -11.47 -13.76
C GLU A 89 12.73 -12.21 -14.87
N THR A 90 12.12 -13.21 -15.49
CA THR A 90 12.74 -13.95 -16.59
C THR A 90 13.09 -13.02 -17.75
N GLN A 91 12.16 -12.13 -18.14
CA GLN A 91 12.41 -11.16 -19.21
C GLN A 91 13.49 -10.15 -18.85
N LEU A 92 13.56 -9.70 -17.59
CA LEU A 92 14.62 -8.81 -17.13
C LEU A 92 16.00 -9.48 -17.26
N LEU A 93 16.12 -10.75 -16.86
CA LEU A 93 17.40 -11.49 -16.94
C LEU A 93 17.82 -11.76 -18.37
N ILE A 94 16.88 -12.18 -19.23
CA ILE A 94 17.15 -12.34 -20.67
C ILE A 94 17.56 -11.00 -21.28
N GLY A 95 16.88 -9.91 -20.92
CA GLY A 95 17.20 -8.56 -21.35
C GLY A 95 18.60 -8.13 -20.92
N LEU A 96 18.96 -8.39 -19.66
CA LEU A 96 20.28 -8.05 -19.12
C LEU A 96 21.41 -8.80 -19.84
N ALA A 97 21.23 -10.09 -20.10
CA ALA A 97 22.19 -10.90 -20.86
C ALA A 97 22.32 -10.46 -22.32
N LYS A 98 21.20 -10.08 -22.97
CA LYS A 98 21.26 -9.52 -24.33
C LYS A 98 21.96 -8.17 -24.36
N LEU A 99 21.70 -7.33 -23.36
CA LEU A 99 22.32 -6.03 -23.23
C LEU A 99 23.83 -6.16 -23.08
N SER A 100 24.31 -7.11 -22.27
CA SER A 100 25.76 -7.31 -22.09
C SER A 100 26.46 -7.66 -23.41
N VAL A 101 25.87 -8.55 -24.22
CA VAL A 101 26.40 -8.92 -25.54
C VAL A 101 26.38 -7.73 -26.51
N GLN A 102 25.28 -6.98 -26.56
CA GLN A 102 25.19 -5.80 -27.43
C GLN A 102 26.16 -4.69 -27.03
N LEU A 103 26.37 -4.50 -25.72
CA LEU A 103 27.32 -3.52 -25.21
C LEU A 103 28.73 -3.89 -25.64
N GLU A 104 29.10 -5.18 -25.50
CA GLU A 104 30.39 -5.71 -25.92
C GLU A 104 30.62 -5.50 -27.43
N GLU A 105 29.66 -5.86 -28.27
CA GLU A 105 29.72 -5.65 -29.74
C GLU A 105 29.90 -4.16 -30.08
N THR A 106 29.16 -3.28 -29.40
CA THR A 106 29.24 -1.83 -29.62
C THR A 106 30.60 -1.27 -29.20
N LEU A 107 31.12 -1.67 -28.04
CA LEU A 107 32.41 -1.20 -27.53
C LEU A 107 33.60 -1.72 -28.34
N GLN A 108 33.52 -2.96 -28.83
CA GLN A 108 34.50 -3.52 -29.77
C GLN A 108 34.57 -2.71 -31.07
N SER A 109 33.44 -2.18 -31.56
CA SER A 109 33.43 -1.32 -32.75
C SER A 109 34.17 0.02 -32.57
N PHE A 110 34.34 0.46 -31.31
CA PHE A 110 35.09 1.68 -30.95
C PHE A 110 36.55 1.40 -30.53
N ASP A 111 37.03 0.15 -30.65
CA ASP A 111 38.38 -0.28 -30.20
C ASP A 111 38.63 -0.05 -28.69
N ILE A 112 37.56 -0.05 -27.89
CA ILE A 112 37.63 0.10 -26.43
C ILE A 112 37.48 -1.29 -25.77
N VAL A 113 38.51 -1.74 -25.06
CA VAL A 113 38.48 -3.01 -24.32
C VAL A 113 37.63 -2.85 -23.06
N CYS A 114 36.45 -3.48 -23.04
CA CYS A 114 35.48 -3.39 -21.93
C CYS A 114 35.27 -4.72 -21.17
N GLY A 115 36.29 -5.57 -21.09
CA GLY A 115 36.16 -6.92 -20.50
C GLY A 115 35.55 -6.91 -19.08
N ALA A 116 36.07 -6.06 -18.19
CA ALA A 116 35.64 -6.06 -16.79
C ALA A 116 34.18 -5.67 -16.55
N VAL A 117 33.61 -4.76 -17.35
CA VAL A 117 32.22 -4.30 -17.15
C VAL A 117 31.23 -5.30 -17.76
N CYS A 118 31.55 -5.83 -18.95
CA CYS A 118 30.74 -6.87 -19.59
C CYS A 118 30.73 -8.16 -18.78
N ASP A 119 31.88 -8.57 -18.21
CA ASP A 119 31.99 -9.73 -17.32
C ASP A 119 31.14 -9.56 -16.05
N VAL A 120 31.13 -8.35 -15.47
CA VAL A 120 30.28 -8.05 -14.30
C VAL A 120 28.81 -8.10 -14.68
N LEU A 121 28.39 -7.57 -15.82
CA LEU A 121 27.00 -7.60 -16.28
C LEU A 121 26.48 -9.02 -16.55
N GLY A 122 27.35 -9.89 -17.05
CA GLY A 122 27.05 -11.31 -17.28
C GLY A 122 27.10 -12.17 -16.00
N SER A 123 27.61 -11.63 -14.90
CA SER A 123 27.76 -12.39 -13.65
C SER A 123 26.42 -12.67 -12.96
N GLU A 124 26.36 -13.77 -12.21
CA GLU A 124 25.20 -14.10 -11.35
C GLU A 124 24.86 -12.97 -10.37
N MET A 125 25.87 -12.21 -9.94
CA MET A 125 25.73 -11.06 -9.03
C MET A 125 24.95 -9.92 -9.67
N ALA A 126 25.16 -9.62 -10.96
CA ALA A 126 24.37 -8.63 -11.68
C ALA A 126 22.92 -9.07 -11.83
N GLY A 127 22.69 -10.36 -12.09
CA GLY A 127 21.34 -10.94 -12.08
C GLY A 127 20.64 -10.77 -10.72
N LEU A 128 21.33 -11.08 -9.62
CA LEU A 128 20.82 -10.90 -8.26
C LEU A 128 20.50 -9.42 -7.96
N ALA A 129 21.41 -8.51 -8.33
CA ALA A 129 21.22 -7.08 -8.15
C ALA A 129 20.01 -6.57 -8.94
N ALA A 130 19.89 -6.97 -10.22
CA ALA A 130 18.77 -6.59 -11.08
C ALA A 130 17.42 -7.05 -10.51
N ARG A 131 17.32 -8.30 -10.05
CA ARG A 131 16.12 -8.84 -9.38
C ARG A 131 15.77 -8.03 -8.13
N THR A 132 16.78 -7.74 -7.30
CA THR A 132 16.58 -6.98 -6.06
C THR A 132 16.10 -5.56 -6.35
N ILE A 133 16.70 -4.89 -7.34
CA ILE A 133 16.29 -3.56 -7.79
C ILE A 133 14.86 -3.59 -8.31
N LEU A 134 14.49 -4.61 -9.10
CA LEU A 134 13.13 -4.78 -9.59
C LEU A 134 12.12 -4.95 -8.45
N SER A 135 12.41 -5.79 -7.46
CA SER A 135 11.54 -5.99 -6.30
C SER A 135 11.41 -4.73 -5.46
N LEU A 136 12.51 -3.99 -5.27
CA LEU A 136 12.51 -2.71 -4.54
C LEU A 136 11.72 -1.65 -5.30
N PHE A 137 11.84 -1.58 -6.62
CA PHE A 137 11.04 -0.69 -7.45
C PHE A 137 9.55 -0.99 -7.29
N PHE A 138 9.17 -2.27 -7.33
CA PHE A 138 7.79 -2.68 -7.12
C PHE A 138 7.29 -2.32 -5.69
N LEU A 139 8.12 -2.55 -4.67
CA LEU A 139 7.81 -2.14 -3.29
C LEU A 139 7.57 -0.64 -3.19
N LEU A 140 8.46 0.17 -3.77
CA LEU A 140 8.33 1.62 -3.80
C LEU A 140 7.07 2.07 -4.55
N ALA A 141 6.77 1.44 -5.69
CA ALA A 141 5.55 1.72 -6.46
C ALA A 141 4.27 1.39 -5.66
N VAL A 142 4.25 0.28 -4.91
CA VAL A 142 3.13 -0.05 -4.01
C VAL A 142 3.03 0.94 -2.86
N LEU A 143 4.15 1.30 -2.24
CA LEU A 143 4.17 2.29 -1.16
C LEU A 143 3.72 3.68 -1.64
N GLN A 144 4.03 4.03 -2.89
CA GLN A 144 3.53 5.23 -3.56
C GLN A 144 2.02 5.13 -3.80
N ALA A 145 1.55 4.03 -4.39
CA ALA A 145 0.15 3.83 -4.73
C ALA A 145 -0.77 3.82 -3.49
N THR A 146 -0.28 3.25 -2.39
CA THR A 146 -0.96 3.22 -1.10
C THR A 146 -0.87 4.56 -0.34
N ARG A 147 -0.22 5.59 -0.92
CA ARG A 147 0.07 6.88 -0.28
C ARG A 147 0.78 6.73 1.08
N ALA A 148 1.43 5.59 1.30
CA ALA A 148 2.25 5.38 2.48
C ALA A 148 3.46 6.33 2.45
N ILE A 149 3.95 6.61 1.25
CA ILE A 149 5.09 7.47 0.98
C ILE A 149 4.66 8.73 0.23
N ASP A 150 5.11 9.88 0.73
CA ASP A 150 5.04 11.15 0.02
C ASP A 150 6.41 11.51 -0.56
N PHE A 151 6.56 11.43 -1.89
CA PHE A 151 7.80 11.80 -2.58
C PHE A 151 8.08 13.30 -2.51
N GLY A 152 7.12 14.13 -2.11
CA GLY A 152 7.35 15.54 -1.83
C GLY A 152 8.43 15.76 -0.78
N GLN A 153 8.56 14.83 0.18
CA GLN A 153 9.58 14.89 1.23
C GLN A 153 11.01 14.59 0.73
N LEU A 154 11.20 14.01 -0.47
CA LEU A 154 12.56 13.86 -1.03
C LEU A 154 13.25 15.22 -1.23
N ARG A 155 12.49 16.29 -1.40
CA ARG A 155 13.03 17.65 -1.51
C ARG A 155 13.85 18.05 -0.27
N CYS A 156 13.52 17.50 0.89
CA CYS A 156 14.23 17.73 2.15
C CYS A 156 15.44 16.78 2.34
N GLY A 157 15.71 15.88 1.39
CA GLY A 157 16.83 14.96 1.39
C GLY A 157 16.45 13.51 1.70
N VAL A 158 17.33 12.60 1.28
CA VAL A 158 17.13 11.14 1.33
C VAL A 158 17.01 10.62 2.78
N GLY A 159 17.75 11.22 3.72
CA GLY A 159 17.70 10.83 5.13
C GLY A 159 16.34 11.07 5.80
N PHE A 160 15.71 12.22 5.53
CA PHE A 160 14.38 12.54 6.06
C PHE A 160 13.31 11.60 5.50
N PHE A 161 13.39 11.32 4.19
CA PHE A 161 12.51 10.36 3.52
C PHE A 161 12.54 8.97 4.15
N PHE A 162 13.73 8.39 4.37
CA PHE A 162 13.83 7.07 5.01
C PHE A 162 13.34 7.08 6.46
N THR A 163 13.55 8.18 7.19
CA THR A 163 13.10 8.32 8.57
C THR A 163 11.57 8.36 8.65
N ASP A 164 10.90 9.08 7.74
CA ASP A 164 9.44 9.11 7.64
C ASP A 164 8.87 7.74 7.27
N ILE A 165 9.49 7.05 6.31
CA ILE A 165 9.11 5.67 5.94
C ILE A 165 9.18 4.74 7.14
N LEU A 166 10.30 4.72 7.86
CA LEU A 166 10.48 3.86 9.04
C LEU A 166 9.49 4.24 10.15
N PHE A 167 9.23 5.53 10.35
CA PHE A 167 8.26 6.01 11.33
C PHE A 167 6.84 5.56 10.99
N ARG A 168 6.40 5.76 9.74
CA ARG A 168 5.08 5.34 9.26
C ARG A 168 4.93 3.83 9.27
N LEU A 169 5.95 3.07 8.85
CA LEU A 169 5.94 1.61 8.89
C LEU A 169 5.82 1.12 10.34
N LYS A 170 6.62 1.66 11.27
CA LYS A 170 6.55 1.32 12.70
C LYS A 170 5.19 1.68 13.30
N TRP A 171 4.65 2.84 12.94
CA TRP A 171 3.34 3.28 13.43
C TRP A 171 2.21 2.42 12.86
N TYR A 172 2.26 2.09 11.58
CA TYR A 172 1.33 1.18 10.93
C TYR A 172 1.38 -0.18 11.60
N PHE A 173 2.57 -0.79 11.73
CA PHE A 173 2.74 -2.07 12.41
C PHE A 173 2.22 -2.01 13.84
N LYS A 174 2.58 -0.99 14.62
CA LYS A 174 2.09 -0.80 15.98
C LYS A 174 0.56 -0.68 16.03
N ARG A 175 -0.05 0.17 15.20
CA ARG A 175 -1.50 0.42 15.20
C ARG A 175 -2.27 -0.82 14.75
N THR A 176 -1.80 -1.46 13.69
CA THR A 176 -2.40 -2.61 13.03
C THR A 176 -2.29 -3.87 13.90
N VAL A 177 -1.09 -4.17 14.41
CA VAL A 177 -0.82 -5.33 15.28
C VAL A 177 -1.38 -5.13 16.68
N MET A 178 -1.25 -3.94 17.30
CA MET A 178 -1.86 -3.72 18.63
C MET A 178 -3.39 -3.78 18.59
N ARG A 179 -4.02 -3.34 17.50
CA ARG A 179 -5.48 -3.45 17.35
C ARG A 179 -5.91 -4.89 17.08
N SER A 180 -5.16 -5.66 16.30
CA SER A 180 -5.52 -7.06 16.03
C SER A 180 -5.33 -7.98 17.25
N ILE A 181 -4.34 -7.71 18.11
CA ILE A 181 -4.08 -8.49 19.34
C ILE A 181 -5.00 -8.05 20.50
N GLY A 182 -5.85 -7.02 20.33
CA GLY A 182 -6.86 -6.65 21.32
C GLY A 182 -6.35 -5.85 22.52
N PHE A 183 -5.06 -5.47 22.56
CA PHE A 183 -4.45 -4.70 23.66
C PHE A 183 -4.83 -3.20 23.68
N GLY A 184 -5.68 -2.74 22.76
CA GLY A 184 -5.96 -1.31 22.54
C GLY A 184 -7.30 -0.78 23.03
N ASN A 185 -8.27 -1.64 23.37
CA ASN A 185 -9.55 -1.17 23.92
C ASN A 185 -9.40 -0.89 25.42
N LYS A 186 -8.61 0.14 25.77
CA LYS A 186 -8.89 0.88 26.99
C LYS A 186 -10.31 1.42 26.82
N ARG A 187 -11.31 0.70 27.35
CA ARG A 187 -12.64 1.26 27.59
C ARG A 187 -12.36 2.61 28.23
N ARG A 188 -12.65 3.70 27.52
CA ARG A 188 -12.87 4.98 28.21
C ARG A 188 -14.03 4.66 29.14
N VAL A 189 -13.71 4.36 30.40
CA VAL A 189 -14.69 4.40 31.47
C VAL A 189 -15.14 5.85 31.44
N ARG A 190 -16.29 6.12 30.80
CA ARG A 190 -17.05 7.32 31.13
C ARG A 190 -17.31 7.13 32.61
N ILE A 191 -16.55 7.81 33.43
CA ILE A 191 -16.97 8.08 34.80
C ILE A 191 -18.23 8.92 34.58
N THR A 192 -19.37 8.25 34.56
CA THR A 192 -20.67 8.89 34.73
C THR A 192 -20.57 9.48 36.11
N GLY A 193 -20.16 10.75 36.17
CA GLY A 193 -20.26 11.55 37.38
C GLY A 193 -21.71 11.50 37.80
N VAL A 194 -21.93 10.79 38.90
CA VAL A 194 -23.12 10.91 39.71
C VAL A 194 -23.15 12.36 40.23
N ASP A 195 -24.35 12.92 40.11
CA ASP A 195 -24.87 14.13 40.75
C ASP A 195 -24.35 15.50 40.30
N GLY A 196 -25.16 16.10 39.44
CA GLY A 196 -25.10 17.51 39.10
C GLY A 196 -26.29 17.90 38.25
N CYS A 197 -27.46 17.91 38.87
CA CYS A 197 -28.68 18.52 38.34
C CYS A 197 -28.39 19.98 37.95
N ARG A 198 -27.90 20.21 36.73
CA ARG A 198 -27.94 21.51 36.09
C ARG A 198 -29.01 21.44 35.03
N GLN A 199 -30.22 21.79 35.46
CA GLN A 199 -31.27 22.24 34.56
C GLN A 199 -30.62 23.16 33.53
N ARG A 200 -30.52 22.69 32.29
CA ARG A 200 -30.46 23.59 31.15
C ARG A 200 -31.80 24.31 31.18
N THR A 201 -31.80 25.51 31.74
CA THR A 201 -32.75 26.53 31.32
C THR A 201 -32.63 26.60 29.80
N SER A 202 -33.67 26.12 29.14
CA SER A 202 -33.96 26.42 27.76
C SER A 202 -33.91 27.93 27.63
N ARG A 203 -32.80 28.45 27.08
CA ARG A 203 -32.81 29.81 26.55
C ARG A 203 -33.96 29.86 25.52
N PRO A 204 -34.86 30.85 25.58
CA PRO A 204 -35.79 31.07 24.50
C PRO A 204 -34.96 31.22 23.22
N ARG A 205 -35.30 30.43 22.19
CA ARG A 205 -34.78 30.67 20.85
C ARG A 205 -35.25 32.08 20.47
N LEU A 206 -34.31 33.01 20.37
CA LEU A 206 -34.55 34.22 19.59
C LEU A 206 -34.91 33.77 18.18
N PRO A 207 -35.98 34.34 17.57
CA PRO A 207 -36.29 34.08 16.17
C PRO A 207 -35.07 34.46 15.35
N CYS A 208 -34.63 33.54 14.48
CA CYS A 208 -33.64 33.88 13.46
C CYS A 208 -34.25 35.00 12.60
N PRO A 209 -33.55 36.11 12.35
CA PRO A 209 -34.00 37.08 11.36
C PRO A 209 -34.01 36.37 10.00
N ASP A 210 -35.20 36.27 9.39
CA ASP A 210 -35.38 35.82 8.01
C ASP A 210 -34.54 36.72 7.08
N PRO A 211 -33.48 36.22 6.41
CA PRO A 211 -32.76 37.00 5.44
C PRO A 211 -33.28 36.67 4.05
N CYS A 212 -34.60 36.73 3.83
CA CYS A 212 -35.22 36.46 2.53
C CYS A 212 -36.60 37.12 2.44
N LYS A 213 -36.65 38.45 2.53
CA LYS A 213 -37.68 39.23 1.84
C LYS A 213 -36.96 40.29 1.03
N ASP A 214 -37.35 40.36 -0.24
CA ASP A 214 -36.94 41.36 -1.22
C ASP A 214 -35.66 41.03 -2.00
N SER A 215 -35.68 39.88 -2.71
CA SER A 215 -35.08 39.83 -4.05
C SER A 215 -35.92 38.91 -4.93
N GLU A 216 -36.70 39.54 -5.82
CA GLU A 216 -37.26 38.91 -7.00
C GLU A 216 -36.08 38.59 -7.93
N ASP A 217 -35.64 37.34 -7.97
CA ASP A 217 -35.04 36.67 -9.15
C ASP A 217 -34.59 35.25 -8.77
N CYS A 218 -35.57 34.37 -8.56
CA CYS A 218 -35.34 32.92 -8.53
C CYS A 218 -35.26 32.40 -9.97
N HIS A 219 -34.07 32.45 -10.58
CA HIS A 219 -33.78 31.65 -11.77
C HIS A 219 -33.55 30.19 -11.36
N SER A 220 -34.46 29.34 -11.82
CA SER A 220 -34.41 27.89 -11.79
C SER A 220 -33.20 27.34 -12.55
N TYR A 221 -32.36 26.57 -11.85
CA TYR A 221 -31.40 25.64 -12.47
C TYR A 221 -31.81 24.19 -12.12
N PRO A 222 -31.59 23.23 -13.03
CA PRO A 222 -32.14 21.90 -12.91
C PRO A 222 -31.30 21.01 -12.00
N ASP A 223 -32.03 20.10 -11.34
CA ASP A 223 -31.55 18.90 -10.66
C ASP A 223 -30.49 18.15 -11.50
N ASN A 224 -29.23 18.27 -11.10
CA ASN A 224 -28.23 17.26 -11.40
C ASN A 224 -27.88 16.57 -10.07
N ASN A 225 -28.28 15.31 -9.98
CA ASN A 225 -27.86 14.36 -8.95
C ASN A 225 -26.33 14.22 -8.97
N GLU A 226 -25.63 15.11 -8.27
CA GLU A 226 -24.26 14.88 -7.83
C GLU A 226 -24.32 14.01 -6.57
N MET A 227 -23.99 12.73 -6.78
CA MET A 227 -23.75 11.77 -5.73
C MET A 227 -22.56 12.27 -4.90
N CYS A 228 -22.82 12.67 -3.65
CA CYS A 228 -21.79 13.10 -2.71
C CYS A 228 -20.73 12.00 -2.54
N ASP A 229 -19.57 12.21 -3.16
CA ASP A 229 -18.34 11.43 -2.99
C ASP A 229 -17.54 11.90 -1.75
N ASP A 230 -18.24 12.23 -0.66
CA ASP A 230 -17.64 12.83 0.56
C ASP A 230 -17.15 11.80 1.60
N ASP A 231 -17.38 10.49 1.37
CA ASP A 231 -17.04 9.46 2.36
C ASP A 231 -15.65 8.81 2.16
N LEU A 232 -14.84 9.28 1.21
CA LEU A 232 -13.46 8.78 1.02
C LEU A 232 -12.36 9.73 1.53
N GLN A 233 -12.65 10.99 1.84
CA GLN A 233 -11.63 11.94 2.32
C GLN A 233 -11.51 12.02 3.84
N HIS A 234 -12.52 11.61 4.60
CA HIS A 234 -12.55 11.78 6.07
C HIS A 234 -11.74 10.78 6.91
N THR A 235 -10.83 10.00 6.32
CA THR A 235 -9.89 9.17 7.12
C THR A 235 -8.43 9.60 7.10
N PHE A 236 -8.09 10.69 6.40
CA PHE A 236 -6.70 11.20 6.37
C PHE A 236 -6.52 12.69 6.69
N SER A 237 -7.58 13.50 6.80
CA SER A 237 -7.46 14.94 7.11
C SER A 237 -7.01 15.27 8.55
N ASP A 238 -6.87 14.29 9.45
CA ASP A 238 -6.32 14.53 10.80
C ASP A 238 -4.78 14.59 10.84
N PHE A 239 -4.12 14.61 9.68
CA PHE A 239 -2.66 14.76 9.56
C PHE A 239 -2.29 16.01 8.74
N GLU A 240 -2.87 17.16 9.09
CA GLU A 240 -2.14 18.42 8.93
C GLU A 240 -0.95 18.40 9.90
N MET A 241 0.15 17.79 9.44
CA MET A 241 1.46 18.03 10.00
C MET A 241 1.74 19.51 9.72
N THR A 242 1.83 20.33 10.76
CA THR A 242 2.35 21.69 10.68
C THR A 242 3.73 21.61 10.04
N LEU A 243 3.77 21.86 8.72
CA LEU A 243 5.00 22.05 7.96
C LEU A 243 5.68 23.28 8.56
N ASN A 244 6.76 23.06 9.30
CA ASN A 244 7.70 24.13 9.60
C ASN A 244 8.20 24.66 8.26
N GLU A 245 8.03 25.94 8.00
CA GLU A 245 8.49 26.68 6.81
C GLU A 245 10.03 26.77 6.69
N ASP A 246 10.78 25.89 7.37
CA ASP A 246 12.24 26.00 7.50
C ASP A 246 13.04 25.23 6.43
N CYS A 247 12.40 24.72 5.37
CA CYS A 247 13.12 24.19 4.20
C CYS A 247 13.36 25.29 3.16
N LEU A 248 14.15 26.29 3.56
CA LEU A 248 14.66 27.37 2.71
C LEU A 248 16.18 27.24 2.57
N TRP A 249 16.67 26.24 1.84
CA TRP A 249 18.04 26.21 1.26
C TRP A 249 18.05 25.36 -0.01
#